data_AF-A0A9J6EZS4-F1
#
_entry.id   AF-A0A9J6EZS4-F1
#
_cell.length_a   1.000
_cell.length_b   1.000
_cell.length_c   1.000
_cell.angle_alpha   90.00
_cell.angle_beta   90.00
_cell.angle_gamma   90.00
#
_symmetry.space_group_name_H-M   'P 1'
#
loop_
_entity.id
_entity.type
_entity.pdbx_description
1 polymer ?
#
loop_
_entity_poly.entity_id
_entity_poly.type
_entity_poly.pdbx_seq_one_letter_code
_entity_poly.pdbx_strand_id
1 'polypeptide(L)'
;MLQRVLLCLESQIKYNVDLMSAVSMLADAWKAVSAGTISNRFPHAGFTLRSEPDTADTAAEKPDNATEEPDLPPSTSSSGADVIDDLHGCGVPIPDTVTFQDFANVDSAVSSCAELNDDDIIEQVLQPSNSGSDSDDDDAPCAPDFR
;
A
#
# COMPACT_ATOMS: atom_id res chain seq x y z
N MET A 1 -18.80 -12.46 -10.69
CA MET A 1 -18.97 -12.29 -9.22
C MET A 1 -19.17 -10.83 -8.80
N LEU A 2 -18.41 -9.87 -9.33
CA LEU A 2 -18.55 -8.43 -9.01
C LEU A 2 -19.97 -7.87 -9.27
N GLN A 3 -20.62 -8.29 -10.36
CA GLN A 3 -22.02 -7.96 -10.65
C GLN A 3 -22.99 -8.47 -9.58
N ARG A 4 -22.68 -9.60 -8.94
CA ARG A 4 -23.48 -10.19 -7.87
C ARG A 4 -23.27 -9.44 -6.54
N VAL A 5 -22.05 -8.95 -6.29
CA VAL A 5 -21.75 -8.03 -5.18
C VAL A 5 -22.50 -6.72 -5.33
N LEU A 6 -22.49 -6.14 -6.55
CA LEU A 6 -23.25 -4.93 -6.89
C LEU A 6 -24.76 -5.12 -6.69
N LEU A 7 -25.31 -6.24 -7.16
CA LEU A 7 -26.73 -6.58 -6.94
C LEU A 7 -27.07 -6.75 -5.45
N CYS A 8 -26.21 -7.36 -4.65
CA CYS A 8 -26.41 -7.46 -3.19
C CYS A 8 -26.31 -6.09 -2.51
N LEU A 9 -25.42 -5.21 -2.97
CA LEU A 9 -25.30 -3.84 -2.49
C LEU A 9 -26.55 -3.01 -2.81
N GLU A 10 -27.06 -3.10 -4.05
CA GLU A 10 -28.28 -2.41 -4.51
C GLU A 10 -29.55 -2.91 -3.81
N SER A 11 -29.61 -4.20 -3.46
CA SER A 11 -30.72 -4.79 -2.71
C SER A 11 -30.61 -4.64 -1.19
N GLN A 12 -29.56 -3.98 -0.69
CA GLN A 12 -29.22 -3.89 0.75
C GLN A 12 -29.15 -5.24 1.46
N ILE A 13 -28.81 -6.30 0.74
CA ILE A 13 -28.60 -7.62 1.32
C ILE A 13 -27.14 -7.72 1.76
N LYS A 14 -26.91 -8.07 3.04
CA LYS A 14 -25.57 -8.25 3.57
C LYS A 14 -24.85 -9.38 2.82
N TYR A 15 -23.91 -9.00 1.97
CA TYR A 15 -23.06 -9.95 1.25
C TYR A 15 -21.91 -10.39 2.15
N ASN A 16 -21.85 -11.69 2.47
CA ASN A 16 -20.74 -12.27 3.19
C ASN A 16 -19.76 -12.90 2.19
N VAL A 17 -18.53 -12.38 2.15
CA VAL A 17 -17.45 -12.93 1.34
C VAL A 17 -16.63 -13.87 2.22
N ASP A 18 -16.68 -15.16 1.91
CA ASP A 18 -15.77 -16.14 2.52
C ASP A 18 -14.33 -15.94 2.01
N LEU A 19 -13.34 -16.32 2.81
CA LEU A 19 -11.92 -16.20 2.48
C LEU A 19 -11.59 -16.85 1.12
N MET A 20 -12.14 -18.04 0.86
CA MET A 20 -11.94 -18.74 -0.42
C MET A 20 -12.51 -17.95 -1.61
N SER A 21 -13.65 -17.27 -1.38
CA SER A 21 -14.26 -16.39 -2.38
C SER A 21 -13.41 -15.14 -2.60
N ALA A 22 -12.84 -14.54 -1.55
CA ALA A 22 -11.93 -13.40 -1.67
C ALA A 22 -10.67 -13.75 -2.46
N VAL A 23 -10.02 -14.88 -2.17
CA VAL A 23 -8.83 -15.33 -2.90
C VAL A 23 -9.14 -15.57 -4.38
N SER A 24 -10.29 -16.19 -4.67
CA SER A 24 -10.74 -16.38 -6.06
C SER A 24 -10.99 -15.05 -6.77
N MET A 25 -11.56 -14.06 -6.08
CA MET A 25 -11.76 -12.71 -6.61
C MET A 25 -10.44 -12.01 -6.92
N LEU A 26 -9.42 -12.14 -6.06
CA LEU A 26 -8.08 -11.60 -6.34
C LEU A 26 -7.45 -12.28 -7.55
N ALA A 27 -7.57 -13.60 -7.67
CA ALA A 27 -7.02 -14.34 -8.80
C ALA A 27 -7.65 -13.93 -10.14
N ASP A 28 -8.98 -13.74 -10.16
CA ASP A 28 -9.69 -13.28 -11.35
C ASP A 28 -9.38 -11.81 -11.67
N ALA A 29 -9.27 -10.96 -10.65
CA ALA A 29 -8.86 -9.57 -10.81
C ALA A 29 -7.44 -9.47 -11.39
N TRP A 30 -6.50 -10.28 -10.91
CA TRP A 30 -5.14 -10.33 -11.41
C TRP A 30 -5.07 -10.74 -12.89
N LYS A 31 -5.86 -11.76 -13.29
CA LYS A 31 -5.95 -12.18 -14.70
C LYS A 31 -6.54 -11.10 -15.61
N ALA A 32 -7.36 -10.20 -15.08
CA ALA A 32 -7.94 -9.09 -15.83
C ALA A 32 -6.98 -7.90 -16.01
N VAL A 33 -5.83 -7.90 -15.31
CA VAL A 33 -4.81 -6.85 -15.48
C VAL A 33 -4.08 -7.08 -16.81
N SER A 34 -4.11 -6.08 -17.69
CA SER A 34 -3.39 -6.14 -18.96
C SER A 34 -1.88 -5.91 -18.76
N ALA A 35 -1.07 -6.47 -19.66
CA ALA A 35 0.37 -6.24 -19.65
C ALA A 35 0.73 -4.75 -19.78
N GLY A 36 -0.07 -3.96 -20.51
CA GLY A 36 0.09 -2.51 -20.60
C GLY A 36 -0.12 -1.80 -19.26
N THR A 37 -1.12 -2.23 -18.47
CA THR A 37 -1.33 -1.68 -17.11
C THR A 37 -0.14 -1.99 -16.20
N ILE A 38 0.43 -3.19 -16.29
CA ILE A 38 1.63 -3.55 -15.54
C ILE A 38 2.82 -2.67 -15.97
N SER A 39 3.07 -2.57 -17.28
CA SER A 39 4.16 -1.76 -17.83
C SER A 39 4.05 -0.28 -17.50
N ASN A 40 2.84 0.27 -17.41
CA ASN A 40 2.64 1.68 -17.09
C ASN A 40 2.76 1.96 -15.59
N ARG A 41 2.39 1.00 -14.73
CA ARG A 41 2.39 1.20 -13.27
C ARG A 41 3.71 0.83 -12.60
N PHE A 42 4.47 -0.11 -13.16
CA PHE A 42 5.78 -0.53 -12.63
C PHE A 42 6.82 0.62 -12.54
N PRO A 43 6.95 1.51 -13.54
CA PRO A 43 7.87 2.64 -13.47
C PRO A 43 7.54 3.61 -12.32
N HIS A 44 6.25 3.88 -12.07
CA HIS A 44 5.82 4.74 -10.96
C HIS A 44 6.08 4.12 -9.58
N ALA A 45 6.23 2.80 -9.50
CA ALA A 45 6.63 2.10 -8.28
C ALA A 45 8.15 2.04 -8.08
N GLY A 46 8.93 2.72 -8.94
CA GLY A 46 10.40 2.69 -8.90
C GLY A 46 11.03 1.44 -9.50
N PHE A 47 10.23 0.53 -10.07
CA PHE A 47 10.72 -0.60 -10.86
C PHE A 47 10.97 -0.16 -12.30
N THR A 48 11.95 0.72 -12.50
CA THR A 48 12.51 0.95 -13.82
C THR A 48 13.39 -0.23 -14.18
N LEU A 49 13.14 -0.83 -15.35
CA LEU A 49 14.04 -1.81 -15.92
C LEU A 49 15.35 -1.08 -16.19
N ARG A 50 16.34 -1.29 -15.31
CA ARG A 50 17.69 -0.78 -15.54
C ARG A 50 18.26 -1.62 -16.68
N SER A 51 18.09 -1.15 -17.90
CA SER A 51 18.73 -1.70 -19.08
C SER A 51 20.24 -1.42 -18.99
N GLU A 52 20.94 -2.14 -18.12
CA GLU A 52 22.38 -2.29 -18.26
C GLU A 52 22.61 -3.33 -19.37
N PRO A 53 23.39 -3.00 -20.41
CA PRO A 53 23.78 -3.99 -21.41
C PRO A 53 24.78 -4.94 -20.76
N ASP A 54 24.28 -6.07 -20.25
CA ASP A 54 25.14 -7.21 -19.97
C ASP A 54 25.74 -7.64 -21.31
N THR A 55 27.03 -7.36 -21.44
CA THR A 55 27.80 -7.58 -22.66
C THR A 55 28.09 -9.07 -22.75
N ALA A 56 27.26 -9.83 -23.47
CA ALA A 56 27.61 -11.14 -23.98
C ALA A 56 26.73 -11.53 -25.18
N ASP A 57 27.33 -11.38 -26.38
CA ASP A 57 27.15 -12.20 -27.59
C ASP A 57 25.73 -12.66 -27.99
N THR A 58 25.16 -12.02 -29.03
CA THR A 58 25.12 -12.57 -30.42
C THR A 58 24.07 -11.85 -31.28
N ALA A 59 24.58 -11.30 -32.39
CA ALA A 59 23.97 -10.76 -33.61
C ALA A 59 22.45 -10.90 -33.92
N ALA A 60 21.93 -9.77 -34.45
CA ALA A 60 20.91 -9.62 -35.50
C ALA A 60 19.45 -10.02 -35.12
N GLU A 61 18.40 -9.24 -35.36
CA GLU A 61 18.06 -8.37 -36.49
C GLU A 61 17.19 -7.17 -36.07
N LYS A 62 17.27 -6.10 -36.87
CA LYS A 62 16.32 -4.97 -36.92
C LYS A 62 14.97 -5.48 -37.51
N PRO A 63 13.82 -4.90 -37.13
CA PRO A 63 13.14 -4.11 -38.16
C PRO A 63 12.56 -2.79 -37.64
N ASP A 64 12.57 -1.82 -38.56
CA ASP A 64 11.88 -0.55 -38.50
C ASP A 64 10.39 -0.72 -38.17
N ASN A 65 9.89 0.05 -37.20
CA ASN A 65 8.56 0.61 -37.33
C ASN A 65 8.56 2.01 -36.70
N ALA A 66 8.54 3.01 -37.58
CA ALA A 66 8.27 4.38 -37.23
C ALA A 66 6.82 4.49 -36.76
N THR A 67 6.61 4.98 -35.54
CA THR A 67 5.34 5.58 -35.14
C THR A 67 5.71 6.84 -34.37
N GLU A 68 5.47 7.97 -35.02
CA GLU A 68 5.53 9.31 -34.44
C GLU A 68 4.49 9.37 -33.31
N GLU A 69 4.96 9.45 -32.07
CA GLU A 69 4.19 9.85 -30.90
C GLU A 69 4.90 11.07 -30.29
N PRO A 70 4.13 12.09 -29.83
CA PRO A 70 4.65 13.44 -29.57
C PRO A 70 5.61 13.47 -28.39
N ASP A 71 6.62 14.35 -28.50
CA ASP A 71 7.59 14.72 -27.47
C ASP A 71 6.95 14.79 -26.06
N LEU A 72 7.13 13.75 -25.27
CA LEU A 72 7.11 13.86 -23.80
C LEU A 72 8.56 13.76 -23.35
N PRO A 73 9.08 14.76 -22.63
CA PRO A 73 10.50 14.81 -22.31
C PRO A 73 10.89 13.58 -21.49
N PRO A 74 12.09 13.02 -21.72
CA PRO A 74 12.58 11.90 -20.95
C PRO A 74 12.60 12.31 -19.47
N SER A 75 11.94 11.53 -18.61
CA SER A 75 12.04 11.67 -17.15
C SER A 75 13.47 11.33 -16.71
N THR A 76 14.37 12.28 -16.95
CA THR A 76 15.75 12.25 -16.49
C THR A 76 15.73 12.67 -15.03
N SER A 77 16.03 11.73 -14.14
CA SER A 77 16.61 12.01 -12.82
C SER A 77 15.98 13.20 -12.09
N SER A 78 14.75 13.02 -11.58
CA SER A 78 14.06 14.01 -10.74
C SER A 78 14.97 14.37 -9.56
N SER A 79 15.61 15.52 -9.68
CA SER A 79 16.26 16.20 -8.57
C SER A 79 15.15 16.60 -7.59
N GLY A 80 15.41 16.62 -6.28
CA GLY A 80 14.40 17.04 -5.30
C GLY A 80 13.81 18.44 -5.57
N ALA A 81 14.54 19.29 -6.31
CA ALA A 81 14.04 20.57 -6.81
C ALA A 81 12.88 20.41 -7.82
N ASP A 82 12.95 19.41 -8.70
CA ASP A 82 11.93 19.15 -9.74
C ASP A 82 10.60 18.75 -9.10
N VAL A 83 10.64 18.06 -7.95
CA VAL A 83 9.44 17.64 -7.21
C VAL A 83 8.68 18.84 -6.65
N ILE A 84 9.39 19.83 -6.10
CA ILE A 84 8.77 21.04 -5.55
C ILE A 84 8.18 21.88 -6.70
N ASP A 85 8.90 22.03 -7.81
CA ASP A 85 8.40 22.74 -9.00
C ASP A 85 7.16 22.07 -9.60
N ASP A 86 7.11 20.74 -9.64
CA ASP A 86 5.94 19.97 -10.08
C ASP A 86 4.73 20.20 -9.16
N LEU A 87 4.93 20.25 -7.83
CA LEU A 87 3.90 20.55 -6.84
C LEU A 87 3.33 21.96 -7.00
N HIS A 88 4.19 22.96 -7.28
CA HIS A 88 3.74 24.31 -7.63
C HIS A 88 2.89 24.31 -8.91
N GLY A 89 3.28 23.53 -9.93
CA GLY A 89 2.52 23.34 -11.16
C GLY A 89 1.14 22.70 -10.97
N CYS A 90 0.98 21.90 -9.91
CA CYS A 90 -0.30 21.28 -9.53
C CYS A 90 -1.23 22.20 -8.72
N GLY A 91 -0.84 23.46 -8.48
CA GLY A 91 -1.65 24.44 -7.76
C GLY A 91 -1.59 24.31 -6.24
N VAL A 92 -0.58 23.62 -5.70
CA VAL A 92 -0.33 23.60 -4.25
C VAL A 92 0.36 24.91 -3.87
N PRO A 93 -0.19 25.71 -2.94
CA PRO A 93 0.42 26.96 -2.51
C PRO A 93 1.59 26.67 -1.56
N ILE A 94 2.75 26.36 -2.14
CA ILE A 94 4.02 26.22 -1.41
C ILE A 94 4.71 27.60 -1.44
N PRO A 95 5.25 28.12 -0.33
CA PRO A 95 6.05 29.35 -0.35
C PRO A 95 7.40 29.13 -1.04
N ASP A 96 7.84 30.07 -1.88
CA ASP A 96 9.13 30.02 -2.61
C ASP A 96 10.37 29.92 -1.69
N THR A 97 10.19 30.10 -0.38
CA THR A 97 11.24 29.99 0.63
C THR A 97 11.48 28.55 1.09
N VAL A 98 10.58 27.61 0.78
CA VAL A 98 10.66 26.22 1.23
C VAL A 98 11.51 25.42 0.25
N THR A 99 12.61 24.86 0.73
CA THR A 99 13.42 23.95 -0.08
C THR A 99 12.90 22.52 0.04
N PHE A 100 13.27 21.67 -0.93
CA PHE A 100 12.98 20.24 -0.84
C PHE A 100 13.48 19.61 0.47
N GLN A 101 14.64 20.05 0.97
CA GLN A 101 15.20 19.51 2.21
C GLN A 101 14.36 19.89 3.43
N ASP A 102 13.77 21.09 3.45
CA ASP A 102 12.84 21.50 4.51
C ASP A 102 11.57 20.67 4.50
N PHE A 103 11.04 20.40 3.30
CA PHE A 103 9.89 19.51 3.11
C PHE A 103 10.21 18.08 3.55
N ALA A 104 11.35 17.52 3.12
CA ALA A 104 11.77 16.17 3.44
C ALA A 104 12.08 15.97 4.93
N ASN A 105 12.46 17.05 5.64
CA ASN A 105 12.80 17.00 7.06
C ASN A 105 11.65 17.49 7.97
N VAL A 106 10.47 17.78 7.43
CA VAL A 106 9.37 18.40 8.20
C VAL A 106 8.96 17.58 9.43
N ASP A 107 9.07 16.25 9.34
CA ASP A 107 8.73 15.29 10.38
C ASP A 107 9.97 14.66 11.04
N SER A 108 11.18 15.10 10.69
CA SER A 108 12.42 14.52 11.23
C SER A 108 12.55 14.66 12.75
N ALA A 109 11.94 15.70 13.33
CA ALA A 109 11.89 15.93 14.77
C ALA A 109 10.63 15.31 15.44
N VAL A 110 9.74 14.70 14.65
CA VAL A 110 8.56 14.01 15.17
C VAL A 110 8.97 12.60 15.57
N SER A 111 9.09 12.37 16.87
CA SER A 111 9.25 11.04 17.43
C SER A 111 7.96 10.24 17.16
N SER A 112 8.01 9.34 16.18
CA SER A 112 6.88 8.47 15.80
C SER A 112 6.70 7.27 16.73
N CYS A 113 7.74 6.95 17.49
CA CYS A 113 7.76 5.93 18.51
C CYS A 113 8.29 6.53 19.80
N ALA A 114 7.60 6.31 20.93
CA ALA A 114 8.20 6.59 22.23
C ALA A 114 9.51 5.79 22.35
N GLU A 115 10.61 6.47 22.67
CA GLU A 115 11.86 5.84 23.04
C GLU A 115 11.69 5.22 24.43
N LEU A 116 11.05 4.05 24.49
CA LEU A 116 10.96 3.25 25.71
C LEU A 116 12.32 2.58 25.92
N ASN A 117 12.92 2.80 27.09
CA ASN A 117 14.11 2.05 27.46
C ASN A 117 13.69 0.63 27.88
N ASP A 118 14.63 -0.32 27.88
CA ASP A 118 14.32 -1.72 28.25
C ASP A 118 13.64 -1.82 29.63
N ASP A 119 14.02 -0.94 30.57
CA ASP A 119 13.42 -0.84 31.91
C ASP A 119 11.92 -0.44 31.86
N ASP A 120 11.55 0.49 30.99
CA ASP A 120 10.16 0.96 30.83
C ASP A 120 9.27 -0.14 30.24
N ILE A 121 9.82 -0.92 29.31
CA ILE A 121 9.14 -2.08 28.70
C ILE A 121 8.90 -3.15 29.75
N ILE A 122 9.91 -3.45 30.57
CA ILE A 122 9.81 -4.44 31.65
C ILE A 122 8.75 -4.00 32.66
N GLU A 123 8.74 -2.72 33.06
CA GLU A 123 7.73 -2.20 33.98
C GLU A 123 6.31 -2.33 33.41
N GLN A 124 6.10 -2.00 32.13
CA GLN A 124 4.80 -2.11 31.48
C GLN A 124 4.27 -3.55 31.38
N VAL A 125 5.17 -4.52 31.19
CA VAL A 125 4.82 -5.96 31.13
C VAL A 125 4.60 -6.54 32.53
N LEU A 126 5.37 -6.07 33.52
CA LEU A 126 5.27 -6.52 34.91
C LEU A 126 4.11 -5.89 35.67
N GLN A 127 3.60 -4.74 35.23
CA GLN A 127 2.33 -4.21 35.74
C GLN A 127 1.23 -5.21 35.35
N PRO A 128 0.67 -5.99 36.30
CA PRO A 128 -0.54 -6.72 35.99
C PRO A 128 -1.58 -5.65 35.63
N SER A 129 -2.26 -5.82 34.51
CA SER A 129 -3.46 -5.07 34.14
C SER A 129 -4.51 -5.24 35.23
N ASN A 130 -4.34 -4.57 36.37
CA ASN A 130 -5.25 -4.60 37.51
C ASN A 130 -6.32 -3.54 37.29
N SER A 131 -7.14 -3.76 36.28
CA SER A 131 -8.47 -3.15 36.08
C SER A 131 -9.26 -4.06 35.15
N GLY A 132 -9.54 -5.26 35.63
CA GLY A 132 -10.32 -6.28 34.94
C GLY A 132 -10.46 -7.53 35.79
N SER A 133 -10.73 -7.36 37.09
CA SER A 133 -11.17 -8.45 37.95
C SER A 133 -12.61 -8.79 37.58
N ASP A 134 -12.79 -9.57 36.50
CA ASP A 134 -14.03 -10.29 36.23
C ASP A 134 -13.95 -11.60 37.02
N SER A 135 -14.38 -11.53 38.28
CA SER A 135 -14.44 -12.68 39.18
C SER A 135 -15.89 -13.05 39.42
N ASP A 136 -16.10 -14.37 39.42
CA ASP A 136 -17.20 -15.16 39.96
C ASP A 136 -18.28 -15.55 38.92
N ASP A 137 -18.23 -16.75 38.33
CA ASP A 137 -18.50 -18.09 38.93
C ASP A 137 -20.01 -18.38 38.96
N ASP A 138 -20.49 -19.08 37.93
CA ASP A 138 -21.83 -19.69 37.87
C ASP A 138 -21.79 -20.90 36.91
N ASP A 139 -20.89 -21.86 37.17
CA ASP A 139 -20.99 -23.21 36.59
C ASP A 139 -21.76 -24.13 37.55
N ALA A 140 -23.08 -23.92 37.60
CA ALA A 140 -24.00 -24.84 38.26
C ALA A 140 -24.36 -25.98 37.29
N PRO A 141 -23.96 -27.24 37.54
CA PRO A 141 -24.42 -28.36 36.72
C PRO A 141 -25.92 -28.59 36.98
N CYS A 142 -26.72 -28.32 35.96
CA CYS A 142 -28.16 -28.57 35.94
C CYS A 142 -28.42 -30.09 36.01
N ALA A 143 -28.71 -30.61 37.20
CA ALA A 143 -29.17 -31.98 37.36
C ALA A 143 -30.60 -32.12 36.81
N PRO A 144 -30.93 -33.17 36.02
CA PRO A 144 -32.28 -33.37 35.54
C PRO A 144 -33.17 -33.93 36.67
N ASP A 145 -34.24 -33.20 36.99
CA ASP A 145 -35.29 -33.65 37.89
C ASP A 145 -36.24 -34.59 37.12
N PHE A 146 -36.24 -35.87 37.50
CA PHE A 146 -37.23 -36.85 37.04
C PHE A 146 -38.20 -37.14 38.19
N ARG A 147 -39.40 -36.56 38.09
CA ARG A 147 -40.61 -37.08 38.75
C ARG A 147 -41.80 -37.02 37.81
#